data_AF-A0A0R2JWJ4-F1
#
_entry.id   AF-A0A0R2JWJ4-F1
#
_cell.length_a   1.000
_cell.length_b   1.000
_cell.length_c   1.000
_cell.angle_alpha   90.00
_cell.angle_beta   90.00
_cell.angle_gamma   90.00
#
_symmetry.space_group_name_H-M   'P 1'
#
loop_
_entity.id
_entity.type
_entity.pdbx_description
1 polymer ?
#
loop_
_entity_poly.entity_id
_entity_poly.type
_entity_poly.pdbx_seq_one_letter_code
_entity_poly.pdbx_strand_id
1 'polypeptide(L)'
;MVKLKSIGLFAVSFLTGIMTSRKLRENDKPEQPENPLFFVGTWNYRTNDSNRIHTVEIRPNFDLLLDDHLIKAKVENWDKYTISFLDSYGYHIRIKANDDRPVSIYDETENATYPILRGSYKVTK
;
A
#
# COMPACT_ATOMS: atom_id res chain seq x y z
N MET A 1 -33.03 14.84 -67.99
CA MET A 1 -33.44 13.48 -67.59
C MET A 1 -33.34 13.38 -66.07
N VAL A 2 -34.46 13.01 -65.42
CA VAL A 2 -34.70 12.56 -64.02
C VAL A 2 -33.49 12.45 -63.06
N LYS A 3 -33.49 13.21 -61.95
CA LYS A 3 -34.02 12.91 -60.59
C LYS A 3 -33.15 11.98 -59.70
N LEU A 4 -32.70 12.59 -58.60
CA LEU A 4 -32.46 12.11 -57.23
C LEU A 4 -32.61 10.60 -56.92
N LYS A 5 -31.67 10.05 -56.14
CA LYS A 5 -31.99 9.17 -55.00
C LYS A 5 -30.85 9.12 -53.97
N SER A 6 -31.13 9.70 -52.81
CA SER A 6 -30.56 9.38 -51.50
C SER A 6 -30.93 7.94 -51.11
N ILE A 7 -30.03 7.21 -50.44
CA ILE A 7 -30.19 6.11 -49.47
C ILE A 7 -28.73 5.84 -48.99
N GLY A 8 -28.35 5.72 -47.72
CA GLY A 8 -29.03 5.70 -46.44
C GLY A 8 -27.96 5.49 -45.35
N LEU A 9 -28.24 5.99 -44.15
CA LEU A 9 -27.45 5.77 -42.93
C LEU A 9 -27.54 4.30 -42.44
N PHE A 10 -26.68 3.98 -41.44
CA PHE A 10 -26.69 2.84 -40.51
C PHE A 10 -25.98 1.57 -41.04
N ALA A 11 -25.12 0.84 -40.29
CA ALA A 11 -25.00 0.70 -38.85
C ALA A 11 -23.59 0.24 -38.37
N VAL A 12 -23.26 0.70 -37.17
CA VAL A 12 -22.53 0.05 -36.06
C VAL A 12 -22.04 -1.39 -36.29
N SER A 13 -20.74 -1.61 -36.09
CA SER A 13 -20.21 -2.93 -35.70
C SER A 13 -19.44 -2.81 -34.39
N PHE A 14 -20.04 -3.39 -33.35
CA PHE A 14 -19.42 -3.76 -32.08
C PHE A 14 -18.29 -4.77 -32.35
N LEU A 15 -17.08 -4.47 -31.90
CA LEU A 15 -16.18 -5.50 -31.40
C LEU A 15 -15.66 -5.07 -30.03
N THR A 16 -16.43 -5.47 -29.02
CA THR A 16 -16.00 -5.66 -27.65
C THR A 16 -14.70 -6.47 -27.60
N GLY A 17 -13.60 -5.82 -27.23
CA GLY A 17 -12.35 -6.49 -26.89
C GLY A 17 -12.26 -6.75 -25.39
N ILE A 18 -13.04 -7.70 -24.86
CA ILE A 18 -12.73 -8.29 -23.55
C ILE A 18 -11.58 -9.27 -23.79
N MET A 19 -10.34 -8.81 -23.60
CA MET A 19 -9.19 -9.71 -23.66
C MET A 19 -9.02 -10.41 -22.31
N THR A 20 -9.65 -11.59 -22.23
CA THR A 20 -9.23 -12.81 -21.52
C THR A 20 -8.16 -12.66 -20.43
N SER A 21 -8.64 -12.80 -19.20
CA SER A 21 -8.01 -13.50 -18.07
C SER A 21 -6.53 -13.88 -18.24
N ARG A 22 -5.63 -12.99 -17.83
CA ARG A 22 -4.31 -13.43 -17.38
C ARG A 22 -4.51 -14.16 -16.05
N LYS A 23 -4.70 -15.47 -16.18
CA LYS A 23 -4.35 -16.53 -15.23
C LYS A 23 -3.83 -15.95 -13.90
N LEU A 24 -4.73 -15.81 -12.93
CA LEU A 24 -4.35 -15.67 -11.53
C LEU A 24 -3.39 -16.82 -11.24
N ARG A 25 -2.11 -16.50 -11.08
CA ARG A 25 -1.08 -17.43 -10.68
C ARG A 25 -1.30 -17.71 -9.20
N GLU A 26 -2.31 -18.51 -8.92
CA GLU A 26 -2.47 -19.22 -7.67
C GLU A 26 -1.30 -20.22 -7.61
N ASN A 27 -0.38 -20.01 -6.67
CA ASN A 27 0.87 -20.76 -6.37
C ASN A 27 2.21 -20.02 -6.54
N ASP A 28 2.25 -18.71 -6.29
CA ASP A 28 3.38 -18.16 -5.54
C ASP A 28 2.86 -17.89 -4.12
N LYS A 29 2.82 -18.91 -3.26
CA LYS A 29 2.92 -18.58 -1.83
C LYS A 29 4.27 -17.88 -1.73
N PRO A 30 4.37 -16.59 -1.33
CA PRO A 30 5.66 -16.05 -0.96
C PRO A 30 6.21 -17.04 0.07
N GLU A 31 7.34 -17.68 -0.25
CA GLU A 31 8.15 -18.36 0.76
C GLU A 31 8.16 -17.40 1.95
N GLN A 32 7.52 -17.73 3.07
CA GLN A 32 7.37 -16.78 4.19
C GLN A 32 8.78 -16.36 4.58
N PRO A 33 9.26 -15.18 4.17
CA PRO A 33 10.65 -14.82 4.36
C PRO A 33 10.82 -14.39 5.82
N GLU A 34 12.08 -14.36 6.21
CA GLU A 34 12.66 -13.78 7.42
C GLU A 34 11.68 -13.26 8.48
N ASN A 35 11.83 -13.81 9.68
CA ASN A 35 11.16 -13.46 10.93
C ASN A 35 10.54 -12.03 10.94
N PRO A 36 9.19 -11.90 10.95
CA PRO A 36 8.50 -10.60 10.88
C PRO A 36 8.82 -9.69 12.08
N LEU A 37 9.45 -10.21 13.12
CA LEU A 37 10.03 -9.42 14.21
C LEU A 37 11.09 -8.42 13.72
N PHE A 38 11.63 -8.56 12.52
CA PHE A 38 12.51 -7.55 11.90
C PHE A 38 11.84 -6.16 11.79
N PHE A 39 10.51 -6.11 11.66
CA PHE A 39 9.77 -4.85 11.58
C PHE A 39 9.43 -4.26 12.95
N VAL A 40 9.59 -5.03 14.03
CA VAL A 40 9.29 -4.60 15.41
C VAL A 40 10.23 -3.50 15.85
N GLY A 41 9.67 -2.46 16.46
CA GLY A 41 10.42 -1.31 16.91
C GLY A 41 9.63 -0.02 16.78
N THR A 42 10.32 1.09 17.02
CA THR A 42 9.78 2.44 16.94
C THR A 42 10.48 3.18 15.80
N TRP A 43 9.70 3.61 14.81
CA TRP A 43 10.18 4.29 13.62
C TRP A 43 9.56 5.66 13.55
N ASN A 44 10.27 6.64 12.99
CA ASN A 44 9.74 7.98 12.84
C ASN A 44 9.78 8.42 11.40
N TYR A 45 8.80 9.21 11.01
CA TYR A 45 8.61 9.69 9.65
C TYR A 45 8.05 11.11 9.69
N ARG A 46 8.05 11.77 8.53
CA ARG A 46 7.43 13.08 8.34
C ARG A 46 6.48 13.00 7.16
N THR A 47 5.28 13.56 7.33
CA THR A 47 4.31 13.71 6.24
C THR A 47 4.67 14.92 5.36
N ASN A 48 4.12 14.99 4.15
CA ASN A 48 4.48 16.08 3.23
C ASN A 48 3.90 17.44 3.65
N ASP A 49 2.82 17.42 4.40
CA ASP A 49 1.99 18.55 4.79
C ASP A 49 2.32 19.11 6.18
N SER A 50 3.07 18.35 6.99
CA SER A 50 3.43 18.75 8.35
C SER A 50 4.94 18.75 8.56
N ASN A 51 5.44 19.75 9.30
CA ASN A 51 6.81 19.70 9.82
C ASN A 51 6.90 18.85 11.10
N ARG A 52 5.81 18.18 11.47
CA ARG A 52 5.71 17.34 12.66
C ARG A 52 6.38 16.00 12.36
N ILE A 53 7.06 15.47 13.38
CA ILE A 53 7.61 14.12 13.32
C ILE A 53 6.56 13.20 13.92
N HIS A 54 6.17 12.21 13.13
CA HIS A 54 5.26 11.16 13.55
C HIS A 54 6.05 9.92 13.95
N THR A 55 5.49 9.15 14.87
CA THR A 55 6.04 7.88 15.32
C THR A 55 5.12 6.74 14.92
N VAL A 56 5.69 5.66 14.37
CA VAL A 56 5.03 4.36 14.27
C VAL A 56 5.73 3.38 15.19
N GLU A 57 4.98 2.68 16.03
CA GLU A 57 5.49 1.59 16.87
C GLU A 57 4.83 0.29 16.41
N ILE A 58 5.67 -0.72 16.15
CA ILE A 58 5.23 -2.09 15.90
C ILE A 58 5.72 -2.91 17.07
N ARG A 59 4.79 -3.41 17.89
CA ARG A 59 5.12 -4.23 19.07
C ARG A 59 5.38 -5.69 18.69
N PRO A 60 6.00 -6.50 19.57
CA PRO A 60 6.25 -7.92 19.30
C PRO A 60 4.99 -8.76 19.05
N ASN A 61 3.82 -8.31 19.52
CA ASN A 61 2.52 -8.93 19.23
C ASN A 61 1.87 -8.37 17.95
N PHE A 62 2.57 -7.52 17.20
CA PHE A 62 2.11 -6.80 16.02
C PHE A 62 0.97 -5.81 16.26
N ASP A 63 0.81 -5.32 17.49
CA ASP A 63 0.05 -4.09 17.71
C ASP A 63 0.75 -2.94 16.99
N LEU A 64 -0.01 -2.18 16.20
CA LEU A 64 0.46 -1.01 15.46
C LEU A 64 -0.01 0.25 16.19
N LEU A 65 0.93 1.13 16.56
CA LEU A 65 0.62 2.43 17.14
C LEU A 65 1.12 3.54 16.23
N LEU A 66 0.32 4.58 16.05
CA LEU A 66 0.70 5.83 15.39
C LEU A 66 0.60 6.96 16.41
N ASP A 67 1.72 7.66 16.64
CA ASP A 67 1.83 8.72 17.66
C ASP A 67 1.26 8.28 19.02
N ASP A 68 1.66 7.11 19.53
CA ASP A 68 1.17 6.47 20.77
C ASP A 68 -0.33 6.04 20.76
N HIS A 69 -1.03 6.19 19.64
CA HIS A 69 -2.42 5.76 19.48
C HIS A 69 -2.47 4.37 18.85
N LEU A 70 -3.06 3.42 19.57
CA LEU A 70 -3.27 2.06 19.07
C LEU A 70 -4.24 2.07 17.88
N ILE A 71 -3.77 1.58 16.74
CA ILE A 71 -4.57 1.32 15.55
C ILE A 71 -5.06 -0.12 15.61
N LYS A 72 -6.37 -0.31 15.48
CA LYS A 72 -6.97 -1.65 15.35
C LYS A 72 -6.65 -2.19 13.96
N ALA A 73 -5.49 -2.81 13.82
CA ALA A 73 -5.05 -3.44 12.59
C ALA A 73 -4.59 -4.88 12.84
N LYS A 74 -4.66 -5.70 11.80
CA LYS A 74 -4.12 -7.06 11.79
C LYS A 74 -3.04 -7.16 10.72
N VAL A 75 -2.04 -7.98 10.95
CA VAL A 75 -1.08 -8.36 9.90
C VAL A 75 -1.84 -9.16 8.84
N GLU A 76 -1.83 -8.70 7.60
CA GLU A 76 -2.43 -9.39 6.47
C GLU A 76 -1.40 -10.29 5.77
N ASN A 77 -0.21 -9.76 5.51
CA ASN A 77 0.90 -10.47 4.88
C ASN A 77 2.24 -9.83 5.28
N TRP A 78 3.32 -10.58 5.10
CA TRP A 78 4.67 -10.07 5.12
C TRP A 78 5.58 -10.85 4.17
N ASP A 79 6.66 -10.19 3.76
CA ASP A 79 7.80 -10.74 3.07
C ASP A 79 9.11 -10.20 3.70
N LYS A 80 10.26 -10.46 3.08
CA LYS A 80 11.59 -10.05 3.57
C LYS A 80 11.69 -8.54 3.72
N TYR A 81 11.02 -7.82 2.84
CA TYR A 81 11.15 -6.38 2.67
C TYR A 81 9.84 -5.63 2.94
N THR A 82 8.74 -6.31 3.22
CA THR A 82 7.43 -5.67 3.42
C THR A 82 6.63 -6.35 4.52
N ILE A 83 5.93 -5.57 5.33
CA ILE A 83 4.81 -6.06 6.16
C ILE A 83 3.58 -5.18 5.88
N SER A 84 2.43 -5.81 5.70
CA SER A 84 1.15 -5.14 5.44
C SER A 84 0.19 -5.35 6.60
N PHE A 85 -0.34 -4.25 7.13
CA PHE A 85 -1.38 -4.20 8.14
C PHE A 85 -2.70 -3.79 7.48
N LEU A 86 -3.79 -4.48 7.79
CA LEU A 86 -5.15 -4.12 7.41
C LEU A 86 -5.87 -3.57 8.63
N ASP A 87 -6.31 -2.32 8.57
CA ASP A 87 -7.05 -1.69 9.65
C ASP A 87 -8.53 -2.12 9.70
N SER A 88 -9.27 -1.63 10.71
CA SER A 88 -10.70 -1.94 10.87
C SER A 88 -11.61 -1.33 9.81
N TYR A 89 -11.12 -0.36 9.03
CA TYR A 89 -11.85 0.32 7.96
C TYR A 89 -11.59 -0.32 6.58
N GLY A 90 -10.62 -1.23 6.49
CA GLY A 90 -10.25 -1.93 5.26
C GLY A 90 -9.09 -1.27 4.50
N TYR A 91 -8.36 -0.35 5.13
CA TYR A 91 -7.20 0.32 4.54
C TYR A 91 -5.89 -0.34 4.93
N HIS A 92 -4.93 -0.32 4.00
CA HIS A 92 -3.61 -0.89 4.22
C HIS A 92 -2.59 0.14 4.70
N ILE A 93 -1.85 -0.22 5.74
CA ILE A 93 -0.59 0.42 6.12
C ILE A 93 0.52 -0.56 5.80
N ARG A 94 1.46 -0.18 4.92
CA ARG A 94 2.56 -1.06 4.50
C ARG A 94 3.90 -0.48 4.90
N ILE A 95 4.69 -1.23 5.65
CA ILE A 95 6.05 -0.85 6.01
C ILE A 95 7.00 -1.59 5.09
N LYS A 96 7.86 -0.85 4.38
CA LYS A 96 8.94 -1.41 3.57
C LYS A 96 10.27 -1.29 4.28
N ALA A 97 11.12 -2.26 4.05
CA ALA A 97 12.46 -2.37 4.59
C ALA A 97 13.50 -2.63 3.49
N ASN A 98 14.76 -2.39 3.84
CA ASN A 98 15.91 -2.93 3.13
C ASN A 98 16.51 -4.09 3.95
N ASP A 99 17.70 -4.56 3.61
CA ASP A 99 18.35 -5.67 4.33
C ASP A 99 18.71 -5.34 5.80
N ASP A 100 18.73 -4.06 6.20
CA ASP A 100 19.16 -3.63 7.54
C ASP A 100 18.01 -3.20 8.45
N ARG A 101 16.97 -2.55 7.88
CA ARG A 101 15.88 -1.94 8.65
C ARG A 101 14.67 -1.54 7.80
N PRO A 102 13.53 -1.23 8.43
CA PRO A 102 12.47 -0.42 7.84
C PRO A 102 12.97 0.93 7.30
N VAL A 103 12.52 1.29 6.09
CA VAL A 103 12.92 2.49 5.35
C VAL A 103 11.77 3.40 4.93
N SER A 104 10.53 2.88 4.82
CA SER A 104 9.37 3.71 4.48
C SER A 104 8.05 3.13 4.94
N ILE A 105 7.04 3.99 5.09
CA ILE A 105 5.67 3.65 5.45
C ILE A 105 4.74 4.14 4.34
N TYR A 106 3.88 3.29 3.83
CA TYR A 106 2.84 3.64 2.87
C TYR A 106 1.47 3.65 3.56
N ASP A 107 0.74 4.74 3.40
CA ASP A 107 -0.64 4.91 3.87
C ASP A 107 -1.59 4.94 2.66
N GLU A 108 -2.51 4.00 2.61
CA GLU A 108 -3.46 3.86 1.51
C GLU A 108 -4.56 4.93 1.51
N THR A 109 -4.90 5.50 2.66
CA THR A 109 -5.94 6.54 2.77
C THR A 109 -5.49 7.84 2.08
N GLU A 110 -4.20 8.14 2.17
CA GLU A 110 -3.57 9.31 1.57
C GLU A 110 -2.88 8.98 0.24
N ASN A 111 -2.80 7.69 -0.13
CA ASN A 111 -2.04 7.18 -1.26
C ASN A 111 -0.60 7.73 -1.29
N ALA A 112 0.05 7.72 -0.13
CA ALA A 112 1.32 8.40 0.09
C ALA A 112 2.35 7.46 0.72
N THR A 113 3.63 7.66 0.38
CA THR A 113 4.77 6.95 0.99
C THR A 113 5.66 7.93 1.73
N TYR A 114 5.91 7.63 3.00
CA TYR A 114 6.70 8.42 3.92
C TYR A 114 8.04 7.76 4.20
N PRO A 115 9.18 8.44 3.99
CA PRO A 115 10.48 7.90 4.34
C PRO A 115 10.64 7.87 5.86
N ILE A 116 11.14 6.74 6.38
CA ILE A 116 11.55 6.62 7.77
C ILE A 116 12.85 7.39 7.96
N LEU A 117 12.84 8.31 8.92
CA LEU A 117 13.96 9.18 9.26
C LEU A 117 15.16 8.35 9.76
N ARG A 118 16.37 8.84 9.47
CA ARG A 118 17.63 8.22 9.92
C ARG A 118 18.26 9.11 10.99
N GLY A 119 18.58 8.52 12.16
CA GLY A 119 19.30 9.21 13.23
C GLY A 119 18.42 9.79 14.35
N SER A 120 19.05 10.50 15.28
CA SER A 120 18.42 11.08 16.47
C SER A 120 17.66 12.36 16.12
N TYR A 121 16.35 12.28 15.95
CA TYR A 121 15.47 13.44 15.80
C TYR A 121 14.86 13.82 17.16
N LYS A 122 14.67 15.12 17.40
CA LYS A 122 13.90 15.57 18.56
C LYS A 122 12.42 15.42 18.24
N VAL A 123 11.74 14.50 18.92
CA VAL A 123 10.28 14.41 18.90
C VAL A 123 9.74 15.68 19.55
N THR A 124 9.10 16.56 18.77
CA THR A 124 8.43 17.75 19.30
C THR A 124 7.07 17.30 19.84
N LYS A 125 6.93 17.33 21.16
CA LYS A 125 5.69 17.02 21.87
C LYS A 125 4.72 18.19 21.81
#